data_AF-A0A3M1QXF6-F1
#
_entry.id   AF-A0A3M1QXF6-F1
#
_cell.length_a   1.000
_cell.length_b   1.000
_cell.length_c   1.000
_cell.angle_alpha   90.00
_cell.angle_beta   90.00
_cell.angle_gamma   90.00
#
_symmetry.space_group_name_H-M   'P 1'
#
loop_
_entity.id
_entity.type
_entity.pdbx_description
1 polymer ?
#
loop_
_entity_poly.entity_id
_entity_poly.type
_entity_poly.pdbx_seq_one_letter_code
_entity_poly.pdbx_strand_id
1 'polypeptide(L)' 'MKVITVRNVPDDVYEAVVRLARRNRRSLQQQVLALLEQTRYLSEESPLDRAASLRRKLAGRALGDTVAEVREERRR' A
#
# COMPACT_ATOMS: atom_id res chain seq x y z
N MET A 1 13.37 -16.57 13.36
CA MET A 1 12.67 -15.40 13.92
C MET A 1 13.42 -14.16 13.48
N LYS A 2 12.77 -13.17 12.86
CA LYS A 2 13.43 -11.90 12.49
C LYS A 2 13.17 -10.89 13.61
N VAL A 3 14.21 -10.20 14.05
CA VAL A 3 14.14 -9.21 15.14
C VAL A 3 14.69 -7.89 14.61
N ILE A 4 14.00 -6.79 14.94
CA ILE A 4 14.42 -5.44 14.62
C ILE A 4 14.65 -4.71 15.95
N THR A 5 15.82 -4.11 16.11
CA THR A 5 16.14 -3.26 17.26
C THR A 5 16.40 -1.86 16.74
N VAL A 6 15.63 -0.90 17.24
CA VAL A 6 15.81 0.52 16.92
C VAL A 6 16.44 1.18 18.14
N ARG A 7 17.62 1.77 17.97
CA ARG A 7 18.35 2.47 19.04
C ARG A 7 18.15 3.98 18.88
N ASN A 8 18.30 4.70 19.99
CA ASN A 8 18.25 6.16 20.02
C ASN A 8 16.94 6.72 19.46
N VAL A 9 15.80 6.10 19.79
CA VAL A 9 14.49 6.61 19.43
C VAL A 9 14.24 7.88 20.23
N PRO A 10 14.00 9.04 19.60
CA PRO A 10 13.64 10.25 20.31
C PRO A 10 12.40 10.05 21.19
N ASP A 11 12.39 10.62 22.40
CA ASP A 11 11.32 10.40 23.37
C ASP A 11 9.94 10.82 22.82
N ASP A 12 9.90 11.93 22.07
CA ASP A 12 8.68 12.42 21.43
C ASP A 12 8.09 11.44 20.42
N VAL A 13 8.95 10.79 19.63
CA VAL A 13 8.57 9.74 18.67
C VAL A 13 8.07 8.51 19.40
N TYR A 14 8.80 8.06 20.43
CA TYR A 14 8.39 6.90 21.23
C TYR A 14 7.00 7.12 21.84
N GLU A 15 6.79 8.27 22.48
CA GLU A 15 5.52 8.64 23.09
C GLU A 15 4.39 8.77 22.08
N ALA A 16 4.66 9.29 20.88
CA ALA A 16 3.68 9.33 19.80
C ALA A 16 3.21 7.93 19.39
N VAL A 17 4.14 6.97 19.25
CA VAL A 17 3.80 5.58 18.92
C VAL A 17 3.02 4.91 20.06
N VAL A 18 3.39 5.15 21.32
CA VAL A 18 2.65 4.64 22.49
C VAL A 18 1.22 5.15 22.51
N ARG A 19 1.00 6.46 22.30
CA ARG A 19 -0.35 7.04 22.23
C ARG A 19 -1.17 6.42 21.11
N LEU A 20 -0.56 6.23 19.94
CA LEU A 20 -1.22 5.61 18.79
C LEU A 20 -1.58 4.14 19.07
N ALA A 21 -0.70 3.38 19.71
CA ALA A 21 -0.94 2.00 20.10
C ALA A 21 -2.14 1.88 21.04
N ARG A 22 -2.20 2.74 22.08
CA ARG A 22 -3.33 2.80 23.02
C ARG A 22 -4.64 3.13 22.31
N ARG A 23 -4.64 4.14 21.43
CA ARG A 23 -5.82 4.52 20.63
C ARG A 23 -6.34 3.35 19.79
N ASN A 24 -5.43 2.58 19.21
CA ASN A 24 -5.76 1.44 18.35
C ASN A 24 -5.98 0.13 19.12
N ARG A 25 -5.93 0.16 20.47
CA ARG A 25 -6.03 -1.03 21.35
C ARG A 25 -5.03 -2.13 20.96
N ARG A 26 -3.80 -1.74 20.63
CA ARG A 26 -2.71 -2.63 20.23
C ARG A 26 -1.56 -2.55 21.24
N SER A 27 -0.79 -3.63 21.34
CA SER A 27 0.51 -3.55 22.00
C SER A 27 1.46 -2.64 21.20
N LEU A 28 2.50 -2.12 21.85
CA LEU A 28 3.49 -1.28 21.17
C LEU A 28 4.16 -2.03 20.01
N GLN A 29 4.51 -3.30 20.23
CA GLN A 29 5.09 -4.16 19.19
C GLN A 29 4.14 -4.34 18.00
N GLN A 30 2.85 -4.60 18.25
CA GLN A 30 1.85 -4.72 17.18
C GLN A 30 1.67 -3.40 16.41
N GLN A 31 1.71 -2.26 17.11
CA GLN A 31 1.59 -0.96 16.47
C GLN A 31 2.82 -0.65 15.60
N VAL A 32 4.02 -0.98 16.05
CA VAL A 32 5.25 -0.85 15.25
C VAL A 32 5.18 -1.74 14.01
N LEU A 33 4.73 -2.99 14.15
CA LEU A 33 4.54 -3.88 13.01
C LEU A 33 3.54 -3.32 11.99
N ALA A 34 2.41 -2.78 12.46
CA ALA A 34 1.40 -2.17 11.59
C ALA A 34 1.95 -0.93 10.84
N LEU A 35 2.80 -0.13 11.47
CA LEU A 35 3.46 1.01 10.81
C LEU A 35 4.45 0.55 9.72
N LEU A 36 5.18 -0.53 9.99
CA LEU A 36 6.10 -1.15 9.02
C LEU A 36 5.34 -1.76 7.83
N GLU A 37 4.20 -2.39 8.08
CA GLU A 37 3.32 -2.89 7.02
C GLU A 37 2.73 -1.74 6.20
N GLN A 38 2.33 -0.64 6.84
CA GLN A 38 1.86 0.55 6.13
C GLN A 38 2.93 1.12 5.20
N THR A 39 4.20 1.07 5.60
CA THR A 39 5.31 1.53 4.75
C THR A 39 5.46 0.68 3.49
N ARG A 40 5.13 -0.62 3.54
CA ARG A 40 5.06 -1.45 2.33
C ARG A 40 4.10 -0.84 1.31
N TYR A 41 2.90 -0.50 1.72
CA TYR A 41 1.88 0.10 0.83
C TYR A 41 2.26 1.48 0.31
N LEU A 42 3.06 2.24 1.07
CA LEU A 42 3.58 3.55 0.65
C LEU A 42 4.82 3.44 -0.25
N SER A 43 5.56 2.34 -0.13
CA SER A 43 6.76 2.05 -0.93
C SER A 43 6.47 1.33 -2.24
N GLU A 44 5.32 0.65 -2.34
CA GLU A 44 4.81 0.16 -3.61
C GLU A 44 4.43 1.38 -4.46
N GLU A 45 4.95 1.40 -5.70
CA GLU A 45 4.83 2.46 -6.71
C GLU A 45 3.58 3.33 -6.51
N SER A 46 3.76 4.65 -6.33
CA SER A 46 2.66 5.61 -6.15
C SER A 46 1.52 5.25 -7.11
N PRO A 47 0.26 5.21 -6.68
CA PRO A 47 -0.86 4.88 -7.57
C PRO A 47 -0.84 5.69 -8.87
N LEU A 48 -0.35 6.94 -8.80
CA LEU A 48 -0.15 7.82 -9.95
C LEU A 48 0.99 7.37 -10.86
N ASP A 49 2.12 6.94 -10.29
CA ASP A 49 3.28 6.44 -11.03
C ASP A 49 2.94 5.11 -11.71
N ARG A 50 2.22 4.22 -11.01
CA ARG A 50 1.70 2.98 -11.57
C ARG A 50 0.70 3.23 -12.70
N ALA A 51 -0.22 4.18 -12.53
CA ALA A 51 -1.13 4.59 -13.59
C ALA A 51 -0.41 5.23 -14.79
N ALA A 52 0.62 6.05 -14.55
CA ALA A 52 1.46 6.62 -15.60
C ALA A 52 2.25 5.53 -16.34
N SER A 53 2.80 4.55 -15.63
CA SER A 53 3.47 3.38 -16.18
C SER A 53 2.54 2.56 -17.07
N LEU A 54 1.31 2.28 -16.62
CA LEU A 54 0.28 1.60 -17.41
C LEU A 54 -0.11 2.39 -18.65
N ARG A 55 -0.36 3.70 -18.52
CA ARG A 55 -0.67 4.57 -19.68
C ARG A 55 0.45 4.57 -20.71
N ARG A 56 1.71 4.63 -20.29
CA ARG A 56 2.88 4.51 -21.20
C ARG A 56 2.93 3.15 -21.90
N LYS A 57 2.70 2.06 -21.17
CA LYS A 57 2.70 0.69 -21.74
C LYS A 57 1.57 0.45 -22.73
N LEU A 58 0.42 1.09 -22.50
CA LEU A 58 -0.77 0.94 -23.34
C LEU A 58 -0.88 2.01 -24.42
N ALA A 59 -0.02 3.03 -24.39
CA ALA A 59 0.01 4.07 -25.42
C ALA A 59 0.29 3.45 -26.79
N GLY A 60 -0.57 3.77 -27.76
CA GLY A 60 -0.46 3.26 -29.14
C GLY A 60 -1.00 1.85 -29.36
N ARG A 61 -1.54 1.16 -28.35
CA ARG A 61 -2.28 -0.09 -28.56
C ARG A 61 -3.74 0.19 -28.88
N ALA A 62 -4.28 -0.51 -29.86
CA ALA A 62 -5.74 -0.63 -30.01
C ALA A 62 -6.26 -1.49 -28.86
N LEU A 63 -7.01 -0.89 -27.93
CA LEU A 63 -7.48 -1.56 -26.71
C LEU A 63 -8.79 -2.36 -26.91
N GLY A 64 -9.22 -2.54 -28.16
CA GLY A 64 -10.49 -3.20 -28.50
C GLY A 64 -11.70 -2.44 -27.96
N ASP A 65 -12.89 -3.03 -28.13
CA ASP A 65 -14.10 -2.59 -27.43
C ASP A 65 -14.54 -3.70 -26.49
N THR A 66 -14.03 -3.63 -25.26
CA THR A 66 -14.33 -4.61 -24.22
C THR A 66 -15.83 -4.68 -23.91
N VAL A 67 -16.59 -3.60 -24.14
CA VAL A 67 -18.05 -3.60 -23.93
C VAL A 67 -18.74 -4.38 -25.03
N ALA A 68 -18.28 -4.26 -26.28
CA ALA A 68 -18.77 -5.07 -27.39
C ALA A 68 -18.47 -6.57 -27.16
N GLU A 69 -17.24 -6.90 -26.78
CA GLU A 69 -16.80 -8.28 -26.50
C GLU A 69 -17.65 -8.93 -25.39
N VAL A 70 -17.86 -8.24 -24.26
CA VAL A 70 -18.69 -8.75 -23.16
C VAL A 70 -20.17 -8.92 -23.57
N ARG A 71 -20.69 -8.05 -24.44
CA ARG A 71 -22.07 -8.18 -24.95
C ARG A 71 -22.22 -9.39 -25.87
N GLU A 72 -21.19 -9.68 -26.66
CA GLU A 72 -21.18 -10.83 -27.56
C GLU A 72 -21.08 -12.15 -26.80
N GLU A 73 -20.24 -12.21 -25.76
CA GLU A 73 -20.14 -13.35 -24.84
C GLU A 73 -21.49 -13.66 -24.15
N ARG A 74 -22.23 -12.64 -23.71
CA ARG A 74 -23.54 -12.80 -23.05
C ARG A 74 -24.66 -13.27 -23.97
N ARG A 75 -24.45 -13.29 -25.29
CA ARG A 75 -25.43 -13.76 -26.29
C ARG A 75 -25.19 -15.20 -26.73
N ARG A 76 -24.08 -15.82 -26.29
CA ARG A 76 -23.83 -17.26 -26.39
C ARG A 76 -24.45 -18.01 -25.22
#